data_AF-N4T9L6-F1
#
_entry.id   AF-N4T9L6-F1
#
_cell.length_a   1.000
_cell.length_b   1.000
_cell.length_c   1.000
_cell.angle_alpha   90.00
_cell.angle_beta   90.00
_cell.angle_gamma   90.00
#
_symmetry.space_group_name_H-M   'P 1'
#
loop_
_entity.id
_entity.type
_entity.pdbx_description
1 polymer ?
#
loop_
_entity_poly.entity_id
_entity_poly.type
_entity_poly.pdbx_seq_one_letter_code
_entity_poly.pdbx_strand_id
1 'polypeptide(L)'
;MNGEYKEIKEDIKVSNNAQELLKQASTILTTLNEACPWLSNGGAGGAGGGNSLWAGIDKGDGSACGIFKNEISAIQDMIKNAAIAVEQSKIVAANAQNQHNLDTGKAFNPYKDASFSQSMFANARAQAEILNRAQAVVKDFERIPAAFVKDSLGVCHEKGSDGNLRGTPSGTVTSNTWGAGCAYVGETLTSLKDSIAHFGTQAE
;
A
#
# COMPACT_ATOMS: atom_id res chain seq x y z
N MET A 1 -0.30 40.53 -17.84
CA MET A 1 0.85 39.71 -18.26
C MET A 1 0.36 38.78 -19.36
N ASN A 2 0.89 38.89 -20.58
CA ASN A 2 0.56 37.99 -21.68
C ASN A 2 1.55 36.82 -21.62
N GLY A 3 1.22 35.76 -20.87
CA GLY A 3 2.04 34.56 -20.80
C GLY A 3 1.88 33.73 -22.06
N GLU A 4 2.99 33.31 -22.66
CA GLU A 4 3.01 32.33 -23.75
C GLU A 4 3.05 30.93 -23.13
N TYR A 5 2.06 30.09 -23.44
CA TYR A 5 1.94 28.74 -22.88
C TYR A 5 2.52 27.72 -23.85
N LYS A 6 3.46 26.88 -23.38
CA LYS A 6 3.96 25.73 -24.13
C LYS A 6 3.40 24.45 -23.50
N GLU A 7 2.54 23.76 -24.22
CA GLU A 7 2.06 22.43 -23.82
C GLU A 7 3.16 21.40 -24.11
N ILE A 8 3.47 20.55 -23.12
CA ILE A 8 4.35 19.40 -23.27
C ILE A 8 3.47 18.16 -23.13
N LYS A 9 3.52 17.26 -24.13
CA LYS A 9 2.82 15.98 -24.12
C LYS A 9 3.83 14.86 -24.05
N GLU A 10 3.61 13.92 -23.15
CA GLU A 10 4.44 12.74 -22.98
C GLU A 10 3.55 11.49 -22.99
N ASP A 11 3.90 10.52 -23.83
CA ASP A 11 3.26 9.21 -23.87
C ASP A 11 4.16 8.18 -23.18
N ILE A 12 3.78 7.76 -21.98
CA ILE A 12 4.56 6.83 -21.17
C ILE A 12 3.99 5.43 -21.29
N LYS A 13 4.82 4.47 -21.72
CA LYS A 13 4.47 3.05 -21.70
C LYS A 13 5.04 2.40 -20.44
N VAL A 14 4.15 1.95 -19.56
CA VAL A 14 4.51 1.29 -18.30
C VAL A 14 3.81 -0.06 -18.19
N SER A 15 4.47 -1.02 -17.55
CA SER A 15 3.86 -2.33 -17.29
C SER A 15 2.91 -2.26 -16.10
N ASN A 16 1.71 -2.83 -16.25
CA ASN A 16 0.76 -2.98 -15.15
C ASN A 16 1.07 -4.25 -14.35
N ASN A 17 2.13 -4.21 -13.53
CA ASN A 17 2.47 -5.27 -12.59
C ASN A 17 2.82 -4.70 -11.20
N ALA A 18 2.67 -5.51 -10.16
CA ALA A 18 2.84 -5.07 -8.77
C ALA A 18 4.23 -4.48 -8.48
N GLN A 19 5.29 -5.04 -9.07
CA GLN A 19 6.66 -4.56 -8.87
C GLN A 19 6.82 -3.13 -9.41
N GLU A 20 6.32 -2.86 -10.62
CA GLU A 20 6.42 -1.54 -11.23
C GLU A 20 5.53 -0.53 -10.50
N LEU A 21 4.29 -0.90 -10.13
CA LEU A 21 3.39 0.00 -9.41
C LEU A 21 3.93 0.37 -8.02
N LEU A 22 4.52 -0.57 -7.28
CA LEU A 22 5.16 -0.30 -5.99
C LEU A 22 6.39 0.61 -6.14
N LYS A 23 7.15 0.47 -7.22
CA LYS A 23 8.26 1.37 -7.54
C LYS A 23 7.77 2.80 -7.80
N GLN A 24 6.67 2.95 -8.55
CA GLN A 24 6.06 4.27 -8.78
C GLN A 24 5.56 4.89 -7.47
N ALA A 25 4.86 4.12 -6.63
CA ALA A 25 4.42 4.57 -5.31
C ALA A 25 5.59 5.00 -4.41
N SER A 26 6.68 4.21 -4.40
CA SER A 26 7.92 4.53 -3.69
C SER A 26 8.54 5.84 -4.21
N THR A 27 8.55 6.04 -5.52
CA THR A 27 9.09 7.25 -6.15
C THR A 27 8.31 8.48 -5.73
N ILE A 28 6.98 8.42 -5.73
CA ILE A 28 6.11 9.52 -5.28
C ILE A 28 6.45 9.92 -3.84
N LEU A 29 6.46 8.95 -2.92
CA LEU A 29 6.67 9.25 -1.51
C LEU A 29 8.11 9.67 -1.19
N THR A 30 9.09 9.05 -1.82
CA THR A 30 10.50 9.43 -1.63
C THR A 30 10.73 10.85 -2.12
N THR A 31 10.21 11.19 -3.30
CA THR A 31 10.29 12.54 -3.86
C THR A 31 9.62 13.56 -2.93
N LEU A 32 8.41 13.27 -2.45
CA LEU A 32 7.70 14.16 -1.53
C LEU A 32 8.48 14.37 -0.22
N ASN A 33 9.01 13.29 0.35
CA ASN A 33 9.74 13.32 1.61
C ASN A 33 11.09 14.05 1.49
N GLU A 34 11.82 13.83 0.40
CA GLU A 34 13.13 14.45 0.17
C GLU A 34 13.02 15.92 -0.24
N ALA A 35 12.08 16.26 -1.13
CA ALA A 35 11.84 17.64 -1.52
C ALA A 35 11.24 18.47 -0.38
N CYS A 36 10.47 17.83 0.51
CA CYS A 36 9.89 18.39 1.72
C CYS A 36 9.35 19.83 1.56
N PRO A 37 8.37 20.04 0.66
CA PRO A 37 7.88 21.39 0.38
C PRO A 37 7.14 21.99 1.58
N TRP A 38 7.12 23.32 1.65
CA TRP A 38 6.30 24.06 2.60
C TRP A 38 4.82 23.94 2.24
N LEU A 39 3.95 23.70 3.22
CA LEU A 39 2.51 23.69 3.03
C LEU A 39 1.92 25.07 3.30
N SER A 40 0.89 25.46 2.53
CA SER A 40 0.21 26.74 2.71
C SER A 40 -0.18 26.98 4.17
N ASN A 41 0.12 28.18 4.68
CA ASN A 41 -0.05 28.55 6.09
C ASN A 41 0.62 27.58 7.10
N GLY A 42 1.67 26.87 6.68
CA GLY A 42 2.33 25.84 7.49
C GLY A 42 1.38 24.70 7.86
N GLY A 43 0.41 24.38 7.00
CA GLY A 43 -0.60 23.35 7.26
C GLY A 43 -1.56 23.66 8.39
N ALA A 44 -1.57 24.89 8.92
CA ALA A 44 -2.42 25.29 10.04
C ALA A 44 -3.91 25.27 9.66
N GLY A 45 -4.73 24.79 10.58
CA GLY A 45 -6.18 24.67 10.43
C GLY A 45 -6.86 24.30 11.74
N GLY A 46 -8.13 23.90 11.68
CA GLY A 46 -8.95 23.53 12.84
C GLY A 46 -9.69 22.20 12.68
N ALA A 47 -9.22 21.32 11.79
CA ALA A 47 -9.94 20.09 11.46
C ALA A 47 -9.99 19.13 12.68
N GLY A 48 -11.17 18.61 12.99
CA GLY A 48 -11.38 17.65 14.08
C GLY A 48 -11.01 18.19 15.48
N GLY A 49 -10.98 19.52 15.67
CA GLY A 49 -10.53 20.15 16.92
C GLY A 49 -9.02 20.20 17.10
N GLY A 50 -8.25 19.84 16.06
CA GLY A 50 -6.79 19.95 16.02
C GLY A 50 -6.29 21.34 15.58
N ASN A 51 -5.00 21.44 15.31
CA ASN A 51 -4.32 22.67 14.88
C ASN A 51 -3.92 22.66 13.38
N SER A 52 -4.33 21.63 12.64
CA SER A 52 -3.96 21.44 11.23
C SER A 52 -5.19 21.39 10.31
N LEU A 53 -4.93 21.36 9.01
CA LEU A 53 -5.96 21.20 7.97
C LEU A 53 -6.57 19.79 7.94
N TRP A 54 -5.97 18.80 8.60
CA TRP A 54 -6.42 17.40 8.55
C TRP A 54 -6.67 16.85 9.96
N ALA A 55 -7.82 16.19 10.14
CA ALA A 55 -8.17 15.61 11.43
C ALA A 55 -7.15 14.54 11.84
N GLY A 56 -6.68 14.57 13.08
CA GLY A 56 -5.70 13.62 13.60
C GLY A 56 -4.25 13.87 13.16
N ILE A 57 -3.97 14.94 12.41
CA ILE A 57 -2.60 15.35 12.03
C ILE A 57 -2.23 16.62 12.78
N ASP A 58 -1.00 16.69 13.30
CA ASP A 58 -0.44 17.90 13.89
C ASP A 58 0.23 18.77 12.82
N LYS A 59 0.08 20.09 12.91
CA LYS A 59 0.66 21.03 11.94
C LYS A 59 2.21 21.07 11.95
N GLY A 60 2.86 20.42 12.92
CA GLY A 60 4.30 20.23 12.98
C GLY A 60 5.10 21.51 12.75
N ASP A 61 6.14 21.37 11.91
CA ASP A 61 7.03 22.46 11.51
C ASP A 61 6.54 23.23 10.27
N GLY A 62 5.41 22.85 9.68
CA GLY A 62 4.84 23.47 8.48
C GLY A 62 5.30 22.89 7.13
N SER A 63 6.30 22.01 7.14
CA SER A 63 6.77 21.29 5.95
C SER A 63 5.99 19.98 5.74
N ALA A 64 5.92 19.49 4.50
CA ALA A 64 5.22 18.24 4.18
C ALA A 64 5.87 17.03 4.88
N CYS A 65 7.21 16.94 4.90
CA CYS A 65 7.89 15.81 5.55
C CYS A 65 7.88 15.90 7.08
N GLY A 66 7.74 17.10 7.65
CA GLY A 66 7.56 17.30 9.08
C GLY A 66 6.13 16.98 9.55
N ILE A 67 5.13 17.58 8.88
CA ILE A 67 3.70 17.37 9.19
C ILE A 67 3.31 15.90 9.05
N PHE A 68 3.69 15.26 7.94
CA PHE A 68 3.30 13.89 7.63
C PHE A 68 4.39 12.86 7.94
N LYS A 69 5.31 13.16 8.86
CA LYS A 69 6.48 12.31 9.13
C LYS A 69 6.09 10.88 9.47
N ASN A 70 5.08 10.70 10.33
CA ASN A 70 4.60 9.38 10.73
C ASN A 70 3.93 8.66 9.56
N GLU A 71 3.07 9.36 8.83
CA GLU A 71 2.28 8.82 7.73
C GLU A 71 3.17 8.40 6.55
N ILE A 72 4.13 9.26 6.18
CA ILE A 72 5.12 8.96 5.15
C ILE A 72 5.93 7.72 5.55
N SER A 73 6.42 7.66 6.79
CA SER A 73 7.18 6.50 7.26
C SER A 73 6.33 5.21 7.25
N ALA A 74 5.09 5.27 7.72
CA ALA A 74 4.17 4.14 7.70
C ALA A 74 3.95 3.63 6.28
N ILE A 75 3.67 4.52 5.32
CA ILE A 75 3.41 4.10 3.93
C ILE A 75 4.70 3.61 3.25
N GLN A 76 5.86 4.18 3.57
CA GLN A 76 7.15 3.65 3.09
C GLN A 76 7.39 2.21 3.57
N ASP A 77 7.10 1.91 4.83
CA ASP A 77 7.20 0.55 5.38
C ASP A 77 6.17 -0.40 4.75
N MET A 78 4.95 0.07 4.50
CA MET A 78 3.94 -0.69 3.74
C MET A 78 4.45 -1.07 2.34
N ILE A 79 4.97 -0.09 1.59
CA ILE A 79 5.50 -0.32 0.24
C ILE A 79 6.66 -1.32 0.28
N LYS A 80 7.54 -1.19 1.27
CA LYS A 80 8.67 -2.11 1.46
C LYS A 80 8.21 -3.53 1.75
N ASN A 81 7.29 -3.72 2.70
CA ASN A 81 6.77 -5.04 3.03
C ASN A 81 6.01 -5.67 1.85
N ALA A 82 5.20 -4.88 1.12
CA ALA A 82 4.54 -5.34 -0.09
C ALA A 82 5.54 -5.75 -1.19
N ALA A 83 6.63 -5.00 -1.39
CA ALA A 83 7.66 -5.34 -2.36
C ALA A 83 8.36 -6.66 -2.01
N ILE A 84 8.63 -6.90 -0.73
CA ILE A 84 9.18 -8.19 -0.28
C ILE A 84 8.21 -9.33 -0.60
N ALA A 85 6.91 -9.16 -0.33
CA ALA A 85 5.90 -10.16 -0.65
C ALA A 85 5.85 -10.47 -2.16
N VAL A 86 5.95 -9.45 -3.01
CA VAL A 86 6.02 -9.61 -4.47
C VAL A 86 7.26 -10.42 -4.89
N GLU A 87 8.42 -10.20 -4.29
CA GLU A 87 9.61 -11.01 -4.58
C GLU A 87 9.47 -12.46 -4.12
N GLN A 88 8.87 -12.70 -2.95
CA GLN A 88 8.56 -14.06 -2.50
C GLN A 88 7.57 -14.77 -3.43
N SER A 89 6.62 -14.04 -4.03
CA SER A 89 5.66 -14.62 -4.97
C SER A 89 6.34 -15.26 -6.20
N LYS A 90 7.51 -14.76 -6.62
CA LYS A 90 8.31 -15.34 -7.69
C LYS A 90 8.87 -16.71 -7.30
N ILE A 91 9.27 -16.89 -6.03
CA ILE A 91 9.75 -18.17 -5.50
C ILE A 91 8.61 -19.19 -5.46
N VAL A 92 7.42 -18.77 -5.02
CA VAL A 92 6.21 -19.61 -5.04
C VAL A 92 5.88 -20.04 -6.47
N ALA A 93 5.87 -19.12 -7.43
CA ALA A 93 5.61 -19.40 -8.84
C ALA A 93 6.63 -20.37 -9.45
N ALA A 94 7.93 -20.17 -9.17
CA ALA A 94 9.00 -21.03 -9.68
C ALA A 94 8.98 -22.45 -9.08
N ASN A 95 8.41 -22.63 -7.88
CA ASN A 95 8.35 -23.91 -7.18
C ASN A 95 6.91 -24.46 -7.08
N ALA A 96 6.01 -24.03 -7.97
CA ALA A 96 4.61 -24.46 -7.97
C ALA A 96 4.52 -26.00 -7.87
N GLN A 97 3.85 -26.49 -6.82
CA GLN A 97 3.77 -27.91 -6.51
C GLN A 97 2.74 -28.58 -7.43
N ASN A 98 3.14 -28.85 -8.68
CA ASN A 98 2.31 -29.51 -9.69
C ASN A 98 2.57 -31.03 -9.77
N GLN A 99 3.48 -31.55 -8.95
CA GLN A 99 3.82 -32.97 -8.95
C GLN A 99 2.81 -33.74 -8.10
N HIS A 100 1.91 -34.45 -8.78
CA HIS A 100 0.95 -35.32 -8.14
C HIS A 100 1.51 -36.74 -8.01
N ASN A 101 1.67 -37.13 -6.75
CA ASN A 101 1.83 -38.48 -6.20
C ASN A 101 3.24 -39.08 -6.24
N LEU A 102 3.72 -39.40 -5.03
CA LEU A 102 4.81 -40.35 -4.82
C LEU A 102 4.36 -41.74 -5.28
N ASP A 103 5.31 -42.56 -5.72
CA ASP A 103 5.05 -43.97 -6.05
C ASP A 103 4.60 -44.73 -4.80
N THR A 104 3.30 -45.02 -4.71
CA THR A 104 2.70 -45.76 -3.60
C THR A 104 2.87 -47.28 -3.73
N GLY A 105 3.44 -47.77 -4.84
CA GLY A 105 3.74 -49.18 -5.07
C GLY A 105 5.01 -49.66 -4.35
N LYS A 106 5.84 -48.75 -3.84
CA LYS A 106 7.04 -49.05 -3.05
C LYS A 106 7.06 -48.31 -1.73
N ALA A 107 7.81 -48.84 -0.76
CA ALA A 107 8.10 -48.11 0.47
C ALA A 107 8.95 -46.86 0.15
N PHE A 108 8.52 -45.70 0.63
CA PHE A 108 9.24 -44.43 0.46
C PHE A 108 10.56 -44.43 1.24
N ASN A 109 11.67 -44.11 0.58
CA ASN A 109 12.97 -43.94 1.22
C ASN A 109 13.31 -42.45 1.38
N PRO A 110 13.22 -41.87 2.59
CA PRO A 110 13.46 -40.44 2.79
C PRO A 110 14.90 -39.98 2.48
N TYR A 111 15.87 -40.90 2.42
CA TYR A 111 17.26 -40.58 2.06
C TYR A 111 17.51 -40.55 0.54
N LYS A 112 16.56 -41.03 -0.28
CA LYS A 112 16.74 -41.16 -1.74
C LYS A 112 15.59 -40.60 -2.56
N ASP A 113 14.35 -40.77 -2.09
CA ASP A 113 13.14 -40.40 -2.82
C ASP A 113 12.65 -38.97 -2.50
N ALA A 114 13.42 -38.20 -1.72
CA ALA A 114 13.02 -36.87 -1.22
C ALA A 114 13.67 -35.69 -1.96
N SER A 115 14.09 -35.85 -3.22
CA SER A 115 14.73 -34.75 -3.98
C SER A 115 13.84 -33.51 -4.17
N PHE A 116 12.52 -33.69 -4.14
CA PHE A 116 11.51 -32.62 -4.19
C PHE A 116 11.50 -31.72 -2.94
N SER A 117 12.04 -32.20 -1.82
CA SER A 117 11.92 -31.54 -0.50
C SER A 117 12.53 -30.14 -0.47
N GLN A 118 13.60 -29.89 -1.24
CA GLN A 118 14.23 -28.57 -1.28
C GLN A 118 13.32 -27.52 -1.93
N SER A 119 12.72 -27.84 -3.08
CA SER A 119 11.74 -26.97 -3.75
C SER A 119 10.45 -26.82 -2.93
N MET A 120 10.00 -27.90 -2.29
CA MET A 120 8.85 -27.88 -1.39
C MET A 120 9.09 -26.94 -0.21
N PHE A 121 10.26 -27.04 0.45
CA PHE A 121 10.64 -26.17 1.56
C PHE A 121 10.77 -24.70 1.14
N ALA A 122 11.41 -24.44 0.00
CA ALA A 122 11.53 -23.08 -0.54
C ALA A 122 10.15 -22.46 -0.83
N ASN A 123 9.22 -23.24 -1.41
CA ASN A 123 7.86 -22.81 -1.65
C ASN A 123 7.12 -22.48 -0.34
N ALA A 124 7.10 -23.43 0.61
CA ALA A 124 6.41 -23.25 1.89
C ALA A 124 6.95 -22.04 2.67
N ARG A 125 8.28 -21.88 2.72
CA ARG A 125 8.91 -20.71 3.36
C ARG A 125 8.51 -19.40 2.69
N ALA A 126 8.45 -19.36 1.36
CA ALA A 126 8.05 -18.16 0.63
C ALA A 126 6.57 -17.82 0.86
N GLN A 127 5.67 -18.81 0.90
CA GLN A 127 4.26 -18.58 1.23
C GLN A 127 4.08 -18.00 2.65
N ALA A 128 4.76 -18.58 3.64
CA ALA A 128 4.71 -18.08 5.02
C ALA A 128 5.27 -16.65 5.13
N GLU A 129 6.34 -16.34 4.40
CA GLU A 129 6.91 -15.00 4.35
C GLU A 129 5.94 -13.99 3.69
N ILE A 130 5.24 -14.36 2.62
CA ILE A 130 4.20 -13.52 2.00
C ILE A 130 3.13 -13.16 3.02
N LEU A 131 2.62 -14.14 3.76
CA LEU A 131 1.59 -13.92 4.78
C LEU A 131 2.09 -13.00 5.91
N ASN A 132 3.34 -13.20 6.37
CA ASN A 132 3.96 -12.33 7.37
C ASN A 132 4.05 -10.88 6.87
N ARG A 133 4.48 -10.68 5.62
CA ARG A 133 4.58 -9.35 5.01
C ARG A 133 3.22 -8.69 4.81
N ALA A 134 2.19 -9.45 4.43
CA ALA A 134 0.82 -8.94 4.36
C ALA A 134 0.33 -8.45 5.73
N GLN A 135 0.60 -9.20 6.81
CA GLN A 135 0.28 -8.77 8.17
C GLN A 135 1.11 -7.55 8.61
N ALA A 136 2.37 -7.45 8.17
CA ALA A 136 3.20 -6.28 8.44
C ALA A 136 2.65 -5.03 7.77
N VAL A 137 2.17 -5.11 6.52
CA VAL A 137 1.48 -4.00 5.82
C VAL A 137 0.27 -3.52 6.62
N VAL A 138 -0.52 -4.43 7.20
CA VAL A 138 -1.64 -4.06 8.08
C VAL A 138 -1.15 -3.30 9.32
N LYS A 139 -0.12 -3.80 9.99
CA LYS A 139 0.45 -3.15 11.19
C LYS A 139 1.07 -1.79 10.89
N ASP A 140 1.72 -1.66 9.75
CA ASP A 140 2.29 -0.39 9.29
C ASP A 140 1.18 0.62 9.05
N PHE A 141 0.09 0.20 8.38
CA PHE A 141 -1.08 1.04 8.16
C PHE A 141 -1.74 1.52 9.47
N GLU A 142 -1.81 0.66 10.49
CA GLU A 142 -2.40 0.99 11.80
C GLU A 142 -1.65 2.07 12.58
N ARG A 143 -0.44 2.45 12.15
CA ARG A 143 0.29 3.60 12.68
C ARG A 143 -0.28 4.94 12.19
N ILE A 144 -1.07 4.94 11.12
CA ILE A 144 -1.71 6.14 10.58
C ILE A 144 -2.90 6.52 11.48
N PRO A 145 -3.04 7.78 11.92
CA PRO A 145 -4.12 8.20 12.80
C PRO A 145 -5.51 7.84 12.23
N ALA A 146 -6.33 7.17 13.03
CA ALA A 146 -7.65 6.71 12.60
C ALA A 146 -8.56 7.86 12.12
N ALA A 147 -8.46 9.04 12.75
CA ALA A 147 -9.18 10.24 12.32
C ALA A 147 -8.72 10.71 10.93
N PHE A 148 -7.42 10.63 10.64
CA PHE A 148 -6.89 10.97 9.32
C PHE A 148 -7.33 9.96 8.25
N VAL A 149 -7.32 8.67 8.60
CA VAL A 149 -7.84 7.61 7.72
C VAL A 149 -9.32 7.86 7.42
N LYS A 150 -10.14 8.08 8.44
CA LYS A 150 -11.59 8.22 8.31
C LYS A 150 -11.99 9.51 7.59
N ASP A 151 -11.45 10.65 8.03
CA ASP A 151 -11.96 11.98 7.64
C ASP A 151 -11.17 12.63 6.51
N SER A 152 -10.09 11.97 6.04
CA SER A 152 -9.29 12.39 4.88
C SER A 152 -9.05 11.24 3.89
N LEU A 153 -8.29 10.20 4.25
CA LEU A 153 -7.87 9.19 3.26
C LEU A 153 -9.04 8.35 2.70
N GLY A 154 -10.01 8.00 3.54
CA GLY A 154 -11.16 7.15 3.23
C GLY A 154 -12.39 7.90 2.74
N VAL A 155 -12.34 9.23 2.66
CA VAL A 155 -13.49 10.04 2.24
C VAL A 155 -13.68 9.93 0.73
N CYS A 156 -14.50 8.99 0.27
CA CYS A 156 -14.77 8.79 -1.17
C CYS A 156 -16.14 9.32 -1.60
N HIS A 157 -17.15 9.17 -0.72
CA HIS A 157 -18.56 9.37 -1.05
C HIS A 157 -19.27 10.37 -0.14
N GLU A 158 -18.54 11.02 0.77
CA GLU A 158 -19.13 12.05 1.62
C GLU A 158 -19.35 13.34 0.84
N LYS A 159 -20.43 14.04 1.16
CA LYS A 159 -20.70 15.37 0.62
C LYS A 159 -20.13 16.44 1.53
N GLY A 160 -19.51 17.45 0.94
CA GLY A 160 -19.04 18.65 1.63
C GLY A 160 -20.21 19.56 1.99
N SER A 161 -19.91 20.65 2.71
CA SER A 161 -20.88 21.69 3.05
C SER A 161 -21.46 22.40 1.82
N ASP A 162 -20.79 22.29 0.67
CA ASP A 162 -21.21 22.79 -0.63
C ASP A 162 -22.14 21.80 -1.39
N GLY A 163 -22.43 20.62 -0.82
CA GLY A 163 -23.28 19.59 -1.41
C GLY A 163 -22.59 18.70 -2.45
N ASN A 164 -21.34 18.97 -2.80
CA ASN A 164 -20.55 18.17 -3.74
C ASN A 164 -19.86 17.01 -3.03
N LEU A 165 -19.51 15.95 -3.77
CA LEU A 165 -18.65 14.91 -3.23
C LEU A 165 -17.27 15.50 -2.89
N ARG A 166 -16.80 15.23 -1.66
CA ARG A 166 -15.44 15.53 -1.20
C ARG A 166 -14.41 14.63 -1.88
N GLY A 167 -14.85 13.52 -2.45
CA GLY A 167 -14.01 12.51 -3.07
C GLY A 167 -14.43 12.14 -4.49
N THR A 168 -13.49 11.53 -5.22
CA THR A 168 -13.71 11.04 -6.59
C THR A 168 -13.42 9.54 -6.68
N PRO A 169 -14.08 8.81 -7.60
CA PRO A 169 -13.76 7.40 -7.83
C PRO A 169 -12.26 7.20 -8.11
N SER A 170 -11.72 6.04 -7.76
CA SER A 170 -10.29 5.73 -7.96
C SER A 170 -9.85 5.97 -9.41
N GLY A 171 -8.68 6.57 -9.57
CA GLY A 171 -8.12 6.93 -10.87
C GLY A 171 -8.75 8.17 -11.54
N THR A 172 -9.72 8.83 -10.90
CA THR A 172 -10.36 10.05 -11.42
C THR A 172 -9.92 11.28 -10.63
N VAL A 173 -9.44 12.31 -11.32
CA VAL A 173 -9.11 13.62 -10.74
C VAL A 173 -10.11 14.66 -11.25
N THR A 174 -10.73 15.39 -10.34
CA THR A 174 -11.64 16.52 -10.63
C THR A 174 -11.16 17.77 -9.87
N SER A 175 -11.83 18.90 -10.09
CA SER A 175 -11.60 20.11 -9.30
C SER A 175 -11.83 19.94 -7.80
N ASN A 176 -12.53 18.86 -7.38
CA ASN A 176 -12.87 18.59 -5.99
C ASN A 176 -12.01 17.49 -5.36
N THR A 177 -11.00 16.97 -6.09
CA THR A 177 -10.06 15.97 -5.57
C THR A 177 -8.96 16.64 -4.74
N TRP A 178 -9.33 17.24 -3.61
CA TRP A 178 -8.39 17.87 -2.68
C TRP A 178 -8.82 17.61 -1.24
N GLY A 179 -7.85 17.24 -0.40
CA GLY A 179 -8.12 16.93 1.02
C GLY A 179 -8.81 15.60 1.27
N ALA A 180 -9.06 14.79 0.23
CA ALA A 180 -9.60 13.43 0.33
C ALA A 180 -8.73 12.45 -0.47
N GLY A 181 -8.50 11.25 0.08
CA GLY A 181 -7.58 10.26 -0.50
C GLY A 181 -8.20 9.33 -1.53
N CYS A 182 -9.50 9.05 -1.43
CA CYS A 182 -10.34 8.30 -2.38
C CYS A 182 -9.74 7.09 -3.10
N ALA A 183 -8.79 6.40 -2.47
CA ALA A 183 -8.09 5.25 -3.04
C ALA A 183 -8.59 3.93 -2.45
N TYR A 184 -9.86 3.89 -1.99
CA TYR A 184 -10.47 2.73 -1.31
C TYR A 184 -9.66 2.23 -0.11
N VAL A 185 -9.01 3.14 0.62
CA VAL A 185 -8.05 2.78 1.67
C VAL A 185 -8.72 1.98 2.79
N GLY A 186 -9.92 2.38 3.21
CA GLY A 186 -10.66 1.69 4.27
C GLY A 186 -11.16 0.32 3.84
N GLU A 187 -11.75 0.23 2.64
CA GLU A 187 -12.27 -1.02 2.07
C GLU A 187 -11.15 -2.03 1.78
N THR A 188 -10.01 -1.54 1.27
CA THR A 188 -8.83 -2.37 0.99
C THR A 188 -8.23 -2.92 2.27
N LEU A 189 -8.11 -2.10 3.32
CA LEU A 189 -7.63 -2.57 4.63
C LEU A 189 -8.55 -3.65 5.21
N THR A 190 -9.86 -3.44 5.13
CA THR A 190 -10.86 -4.40 5.62
C THR A 190 -10.74 -5.71 4.86
N SER A 191 -10.70 -5.65 3.54
CA SER A 191 -10.54 -6.82 2.68
C SER A 191 -9.23 -7.58 2.94
N LEU A 192 -8.13 -6.85 3.21
CA LEU A 192 -6.84 -7.46 3.56
C LEU A 192 -6.90 -8.19 4.90
N LYS A 193 -7.48 -7.56 5.93
CA LYS A 193 -7.67 -8.18 7.25
C LYS A 193 -8.54 -9.43 7.15
N ASP A 194 -9.64 -9.34 6.41
CA ASP A 194 -10.54 -10.47 6.17
C ASP A 194 -9.84 -11.60 5.40
N SER A 195 -9.07 -11.27 4.36
CA SER A 195 -8.29 -12.26 3.62
C SER A 195 -7.28 -13.00 4.50
N ILE A 196 -6.60 -12.29 5.40
CA ILE A 196 -5.66 -12.91 6.34
C ILE A 196 -6.39 -13.80 7.35
N ALA A 197 -7.53 -13.35 7.88
CA ALA A 197 -8.35 -14.13 8.81
C ALA A 197 -8.87 -15.44 8.18
N HIS A 198 -9.26 -15.40 6.90
CA HIS A 198 -9.73 -16.58 6.18
C HIS A 198 -8.60 -17.51 5.71
N PHE A 199 -7.34 -17.08 5.81
CA PHE A 199 -6.17 -17.89 5.42
C PHE A 199 -5.69 -18.82 6.55
N GLY A 200 -6.37 -18.86 7.69
CA GLY A 200 -5.92 -19.59 8.89
C GLY A 200 -5.61 -21.07 8.62
N THR A 201 -6.51 -21.80 7.96
CA THR A 201 -6.28 -23.23 7.64
C THR A 201 -5.17 -23.44 6.62
N GLN A 202 -4.93 -22.50 5.71
CA GLN A 202 -3.83 -22.58 4.73
C GLN A 202 -2.49 -22.14 5.34
N ALA A 203 -2.51 -21.44 6.47
CA ALA A 203 -1.31 -20.99 7.18
C ALA A 203 -0.75 -22.04 8.15
N GLU A 204 -1.60 -22.96 8.65
CA GLU A 204 -1.24 -24.10 9.50
C GLU A 204 -0.61 -25.25 8.69
#